data_AF-A0A392NBR9-F1
#
_entry.id   AF-A0A392NBR9-F1
#
_cell.length_a   1.000
_cell.length_b   1.000
_cell.length_c   1.000
_cell.angle_alpha   90.00
_cell.angle_beta   90.00
_cell.angle_gamma   90.00
#
_symmetry.space_group_name_H-M   'P 1'
#
loop_
_entity.id
_entity.type
_entity.pdbx_description
1 polymer ?
#
loop_
_entity_poly.entity_id
_entity_poly.type
_entity_poly.pdbx_seq_one_letter_code
_entity_poly.pdbx_strand_id
1 'polypeptide(L)' 'MHGRCKHIDVRFHFLRDLAKEGIVELAHCKSQDQLADLMTKPLKLEAFLKFKTGLGMVVD' A
#
# COMPACT_ATOMS: atom_id res chain seq x y z
N MET A 1 22.20 6.93 9.95
CA MET A 1 21.72 7.14 8.56
C MET A 1 22.01 5.98 7.60
N HIS A 2 23.05 5.16 7.82
CA HIS A 2 23.41 4.06 6.90
C HIS A 2 22.35 2.95 6.70
N GLY A 3 21.62 2.56 7.74
CA GLY A 3 20.62 1.47 7.63
C GLY A 3 19.43 1.81 6.74
N ARG A 4 18.93 3.05 6.80
CA ARG A 4 17.71 3.48 6.10
C ARG A 4 17.90 3.51 4.58
N CYS A 5 19.04 4.03 4.10
CA CYS A 5 19.37 3.99 2.66
C CYS A 5 19.49 2.56 2.17
N LYS A 6 20.21 1.69 2.89
CA LYS A 6 20.35 0.28 2.52
C LYS A 6 18.99 -0.43 2.38
N HIS A 7 18.05 -0.18 3.29
CA HIS A 7 16.70 -0.75 3.19
C HIS A 7 15.92 -0.26 1.97
N ILE A 8 16.11 1.01 1.58
CA ILE A 8 15.47 1.58 0.38
C ILE A 8 16.07 0.94 -0.87
N ASP A 9 17.40 0.90 -0.96
CA ASP A 9 18.11 0.38 -2.15
C ASP A 9 17.75 -1.08 -2.42
N VAL A 10 17.76 -1.92 -1.37
CA VAL A 10 17.39 -3.34 -1.50
C VAL A 10 15.94 -3.52 -1.97
N ARG A 11 14.99 -2.79 -1.37
CA ARG A 11 13.57 -2.88 -1.76
C ARG A 11 13.32 -2.36 -3.17
N PHE A 12 14.00 -1.29 -3.56
CA PHE A 12 13.87 -0.71 -4.89
C PHE A 12 14.38 -1.66 -5.97
N HIS A 13 15.59 -2.22 -5.79
CA HIS A 13 16.15 -3.18 -6.75
C HIS A 13 15.25 -4.42 -6.88
N PHE A 14 14.81 -4.99 -5.76
CA PHE A 14 13.91 -6.14 -5.76
C PHE A 14 12.59 -5.87 -6.51
N LEU A 15 11.89 -4.78 -6.20
CA LEU A 15 10.63 -4.44 -6.88
C LEU A 15 10.83 -4.16 -8.38
N ARG A 16 11.92 -3.50 -8.74
CA ARG A 16 12.23 -3.19 -10.14
C ARG A 16 12.50 -4.45 -10.95
N ASP A 17 13.19 -5.44 -10.37
CA ASP A 17 13.52 -6.66 -11.08
C ASP A 17 12.26 -7.53 -11.28
N LEU A 18 11.40 -7.66 -10.25
CA LEU A 18 10.08 -8.31 -10.40
C LEU A 18 9.20 -7.62 -11.46
N ALA A 19 9.26 -6.29 -11.55
CA ALA A 19 8.51 -5.55 -12.56
C ALA A 19 9.07 -5.77 -13.98
N LYS A 20 10.40 -5.83 -14.14
CA LYS A 20 11.05 -6.16 -15.42
C LYS A 20 10.76 -7.58 -15.89
N GLU A 21 10.68 -8.52 -14.96
CA GLU A 21 10.31 -9.92 -15.22
C GLU A 21 8.81 -10.09 -15.50
N GLY A 22 8.00 -9.04 -15.33
CA GLY A 22 6.56 -9.07 -15.54
C GLY A 22 5.79 -9.82 -14.45
N ILE A 23 6.43 -10.13 -13.33
CA ILE A 23 5.81 -10.81 -12.18
C ILE A 23 4.86 -9.87 -11.44
N VAL A 24 5.20 -8.59 -11.37
CA VAL A 24 4.37 -7.55 -10.75
C VAL A 24 4.23 -6.34 -11.66
N GLU A 25 3.08 -5.68 -11.60
CA GLU A 25 2.85 -4.38 -12.24
C GLU A 25 2.80 -3.28 -11.17
N LEU A 26 3.52 -2.19 -11.41
CA LEU A 26 3.49 -1.02 -10.53
C LEU A 26 2.46 -0.03 -11.05
N ALA A 27 1.31 0.03 -10.37
CA ALA A 27 0.25 1.01 -10.65
C ALA A 27 0.14 2.04 -9.51
N HIS A 28 0.00 3.31 -9.87
CA HIS A 28 -0.24 4.36 -8.90
C HIS A 28 -1.67 4.30 -8.36
N CYS A 29 -1.81 4.24 -7.03
CA CYS A 29 -3.09 4.34 -6.33
C CYS A 29 -3.11 5.63 -5.50
N LYS A 30 -4.15 6.46 -5.69
CA LYS A 30 -4.33 7.66 -4.87
C LYS A 30 -4.66 7.25 -3.44
N SER A 31 -4.22 8.03 -2.45
CA SER A 31 -4.47 7.71 -1.04
C SER A 31 -5.95 7.57 -0.71
N GLN A 32 -6.85 8.31 -1.39
CA GLN A 32 -8.29 8.17 -1.18
C GLN A 32 -8.87 6.84 -1.66
N ASP A 33 -8.12 6.06 -2.44
CA ASP A 33 -8.56 4.81 -3.06
C ASP A 33 -7.75 3.60 -2.54
N GLN A 34 -6.73 3.84 -1.70
CA GLN A 34 -5.84 2.83 -1.17
C GLN A 34 -6.48 2.07 0.01
N LEU A 35 -7.37 1.12 -0.28
CA LEU A 35 -8.10 0.32 0.73
C LEU A 35 -7.19 -0.33 1.79
N ALA A 36 -5.97 -0.72 1.41
CA ALA A 36 -4.96 -1.30 2.30
C ALA A 36 -4.55 -0.37 3.47
N ASP A 37 -4.80 0.93 3.36
CA ASP A 37 -4.54 1.89 4.44
C ASP A 37 -5.37 1.56 5.69
N LEU A 38 -6.53 0.92 5.55
CA LEU A 38 -7.35 0.49 6.69
C LEU A 38 -6.58 -0.42 7.65
N MET A 39 -5.71 -1.28 7.12
CA MET A 39 -4.98 -2.28 7.90
C MET A 39 -3.58 -1.81 8.33
N THR A 40 -3.07 -0.72 7.75
CA THR A 40 -1.66 -0.34 7.88
C THR A 40 -1.45 1.03 8.54
N LYS A 41 -2.52 1.82 8.70
CA LYS A 41 -2.44 3.19 9.24
C LYS A 41 -3.54 3.45 10.26
N PRO A 42 -3.29 4.31 11.26
CA PRO A 42 -4.35 4.94 12.03
C PRO A 42 -5.06 5.98 11.14
N LEU A 43 -6.34 5.77 10.87
CA LEU A 43 -7.14 6.64 10.00
C LEU A 43 -8.12 7.50 10.78
N LYS A 44 -8.48 8.67 10.20
CA LYS A 44 -9.65 9.43 10.65
C LYS A 44 -10.92 8.61 10.39
N LEU A 45 -11.94 8.82 11.23
CA LEU A 45 -13.18 8.04 11.18
C LEU A 45 -13.81 7.99 9.78
N GLU A 46 -13.85 9.12 9.07
CA GLU A 46 -14.41 9.18 7.71
C GLU A 46 -13.68 8.26 6.72
N ALA A 47 -12.34 8.31 6.68
CA ALA A 47 -11.54 7.45 5.82
C ALA A 47 -11.64 5.97 6.23
N PHE A 48 -11.69 5.70 7.53
CA PHE A 48 -11.90 4.35 8.07
C PHE A 48 -13.24 3.77 7.60
N LEU A 49 -14.34 4.52 7.74
CA LEU A 49 -15.67 4.07 7.31
C LEU A 49 -15.72 3.86 5.80
N LYS A 50 -15.15 4.77 5.00
CA LYS A 50 -15.05 4.62 3.55
C LYS A 50 -14.35 3.32 3.17
N PHE A 51 -13.17 3.06 3.72
CA PHE A 51 -12.40 1.86 3.38
C PHE A 51 -12.99 0.56 3.95
N LYS A 52 -13.59 0.62 5.14
CA LYS A 52 -14.35 -0.49 5.73
C LYS A 52 -15.47 -0.93 4.78
N THR A 53 -16.28 0.01 4.30
CA THR A 53 -17.33 -0.28 3.31
C THR A 53 -16.74 -0.78 1.99
N GLY A 54 -15.64 -0.18 1.53
CA GLY A 54 -14.94 -0.62 0.31
C GLY A 54 -14.40 -2.05 0.38
N LEU A 55 -14.11 -2.57 1.57
CA LEU A 55 -13.74 -3.97 1.80
C LEU A 55 -14.94 -4.91 1.99
N GLY A 56 -16.18 -4.40 1.91
CA GLY A 56 -17.39 -5.20 2.11
C GLY A 56 -17.64 -5.59 3.57
N MET A 57 -17.00 -4.92 4.53
CA MET A 57 -17.21 -5.16 5.95
C MET A 57 -18.49 -4.45 6.42
N VAL A 58 -19.63 -5.03 6.09
CA VAL A 58 -20.94 -4.61 6.61
C VAL A 58 -21.15 -5.22 8.00
N VAL A 59 -21.74 -4.44 8.90
CA VAL A 59 -22.25 -4.95 10.18
C VAL A 59 -23.75 -5.05 9.98
N ASP A 60 -24.29 -6.24 10.17
CA ASP A 60 -25.74 -6.50 10.15
C ASP A 60 -26.46 -5.70 11.24
#